data_AF-A0A836TK62-F1
#
_entry.id   AF-A0A836TK62-F1
#
_cell.length_a   1.000
_cell.length_b   1.000
_cell.length_c   1.000
_cell.angle_alpha   90.00
_cell.angle_beta   90.00
_cell.angle_gamma   90.00
#
_symmetry.space_group_name_H-M   'P 1'
#
loop_
_entity.id
_entity.type
_entity.pdbx_description
1 polymer ?
#
loop_
_entity_poly.entity_id
_entity_poly.type
_entity_poly.pdbx_seq_one_letter_code
_entity_poly.pdbx_strand_id
1 'polypeptide(L)'
;MISSVNSETTDTAYNYCINKAVPDGSDLYYATIFETIKNKTINISLHALLNELNDVIAECSDPGVARMKLQWWQEEIERLFNNEARHPVTRQMQECLKLDAPLKSTFDSVIEFFNHFIFIKQTDSLETILSLFKSTTGEIWYQSAQQLSSEKTHPLKTVKEMGALIHFINCLQQPRTYINETRCIIPASYISNADLLNLQINTSNKLTIQKQVFSPLLIDLKARLDDSYKELKIEKNKHLQHVLIMNRLMSKTCDEILIDGCNLLGAHISLTPFRKLIIASWTHYFS
;
A
#
# COMPACT_ATOMS: atom_id res chain seq x y z
N MET A 1 -22.22 27.90 22.85
CA MET A 1 -21.24 28.29 21.80
C MET A 1 -20.02 27.38 21.86
N ILE A 2 -20.17 26.08 21.60
CA ILE A 2 -19.04 25.11 21.51
C ILE A 2 -19.35 24.10 20.39
N SER A 3 -19.73 24.58 19.20
CA SER A 3 -19.97 23.70 18.05
C SER A 3 -19.38 24.20 16.73
N SER A 4 -18.66 25.32 16.73
CA SER A 4 -18.09 25.91 15.52
C SER A 4 -16.57 25.76 15.39
N VAL A 5 -15.88 25.30 16.44
CA VAL A 5 -14.41 25.12 16.40
C VAL A 5 -14.03 23.74 15.85
N ASN A 6 -14.85 22.71 16.09
CA ASN A 6 -14.52 21.35 15.64
C ASN A 6 -14.63 21.19 14.11
N SER A 7 -15.58 21.86 13.43
CA SER A 7 -15.79 21.66 11.98
C SER A 7 -14.62 22.18 11.12
N GLU A 8 -13.99 23.28 11.49
CA GLU A 8 -12.86 23.83 10.73
C GLU A 8 -11.60 22.95 10.88
N THR A 9 -11.33 22.41 12.08
CA THR A 9 -10.18 21.51 12.29
C THR A 9 -10.36 20.16 11.60
N THR A 10 -11.58 19.61 11.59
CA THR A 10 -11.89 18.35 10.88
C THR A 10 -11.73 18.52 9.37
N ASP A 11 -12.13 19.67 8.83
CA ASP A 11 -11.96 19.95 7.40
C ASP A 11 -10.48 20.03 7.02
N THR A 12 -9.61 20.58 7.88
CA THR A 12 -8.16 20.58 7.61
C THR A 12 -7.52 19.19 7.74
N ALA A 13 -7.91 18.40 8.73
CA ALA A 13 -7.36 17.06 8.95
C ALA A 13 -7.76 16.08 7.85
N TYR A 14 -9.04 16.08 7.47
CA TYR A 14 -9.53 15.23 6.40
C TYR A 14 -8.91 15.60 5.04
N ASN A 15 -8.79 16.90 4.74
CA ASN A 15 -8.13 17.36 3.51
C ASN A 15 -6.66 16.93 3.43
N TYR A 16 -5.95 16.94 4.56
CA TYR A 16 -4.60 16.39 4.62
C TYR A 16 -4.60 14.91 4.22
N CYS A 17 -5.49 14.11 4.82
CA CYS A 17 -5.59 12.69 4.50
C CYS A 17 -5.98 12.43 3.04
N ILE A 18 -6.88 13.25 2.45
CA ILE A 18 -7.21 13.20 1.02
C ILE A 18 -5.96 13.38 0.17
N ASN A 19 -5.21 14.46 0.40
CA ASN A 19 -4.01 14.77 -0.38
C ASN A 19 -2.94 13.69 -0.22
N LYS A 20 -2.82 13.09 0.97
CA LYS A 20 -1.82 12.06 1.27
C LYS A 20 -2.19 10.68 0.70
N ALA A 21 -3.45 10.27 0.81
CA ALA A 21 -3.87 8.89 0.51
C ALA A 21 -4.53 8.74 -0.88
N VAL A 22 -5.30 9.74 -1.31
CA VAL A 22 -6.10 9.69 -2.53
C VAL A 22 -5.87 10.94 -3.39
N PRO A 23 -4.60 11.30 -3.72
CA PRO A 23 -4.36 12.39 -4.66
C PRO A 23 -5.05 12.08 -5.99
N ASP A 24 -5.40 13.13 -6.73
CA ASP A 24 -6.14 13.02 -7.99
C ASP A 24 -5.47 12.03 -8.95
N GLY A 25 -6.27 11.12 -9.48
CA GLY A 25 -5.79 10.10 -10.42
C GLY A 25 -5.13 8.86 -9.78
N SER A 26 -4.95 8.81 -8.46
CA SER A 26 -4.46 7.61 -7.75
C SER A 26 -5.41 6.41 -7.87
N ASP A 27 -4.89 5.19 -7.69
CA ASP A 27 -5.73 3.98 -7.74
C ASP A 27 -6.74 3.94 -6.60
N LEU A 28 -6.33 4.35 -5.39
CA LEU A 28 -7.22 4.41 -4.23
C LEU A 28 -8.32 5.46 -4.40
N TYR A 29 -8.04 6.58 -5.09
CA TYR A 29 -9.09 7.53 -5.48
C TYR A 29 -10.20 6.83 -6.27
N TYR A 30 -9.86 6.08 -7.34
CA TYR A 30 -10.85 5.38 -8.14
C TYR A 30 -11.53 4.23 -7.41
N ALA A 31 -10.80 3.50 -6.57
CA ALA A 31 -11.34 2.38 -5.80
C ALA A 31 -12.38 2.81 -4.75
N THR A 32 -12.31 4.06 -4.27
CA THR A 32 -13.19 4.56 -3.21
C THR A 32 -14.32 5.48 -3.72
N ILE A 33 -14.45 5.71 -5.03
CA ILE A 33 -15.50 6.57 -5.60
C ILE A 33 -16.92 6.09 -5.26
N PHE A 34 -17.13 4.78 -5.21
CA PHE A 34 -18.46 4.18 -4.98
C PHE A 34 -18.78 3.92 -3.51
N GLU A 35 -17.86 4.26 -2.60
CA GLU A 35 -18.06 4.02 -1.18
C GLU A 35 -18.93 5.09 -0.53
N THR A 36 -19.57 4.72 0.58
CA THR A 36 -20.22 5.71 1.45
C THR A 36 -19.16 6.65 2.03
N ILE A 37 -19.56 7.88 2.37
CA ILE A 37 -18.65 8.89 2.96
C ILE A 37 -17.94 8.32 4.20
N LYS A 38 -18.66 7.58 5.05
CA LYS A 38 -18.10 6.93 6.24
C LYS A 38 -16.99 5.93 5.89
N ASN A 39 -17.27 4.99 4.97
CA ASN A 39 -16.31 3.96 4.59
C ASN A 39 -15.07 4.56 3.91
N LYS A 40 -15.32 5.52 3.02
CA LYS A 40 -14.27 6.26 2.32
C LYS A 40 -13.35 6.99 3.32
N THR A 41 -13.91 7.63 4.34
CA THR A 41 -13.14 8.35 5.37
C THR A 41 -12.22 7.41 6.16
N ILE A 42 -12.72 6.22 6.52
CA ILE A 42 -11.93 5.18 7.21
C ILE A 42 -10.75 4.74 6.33
N ASN A 43 -11.00 4.41 5.06
CA ASN A 43 -9.98 3.99 4.11
C ASN A 43 -8.93 5.08 3.89
N ILE A 44 -9.36 6.31 3.61
CA ILE A 44 -8.46 7.45 3.40
C ILE A 44 -7.56 7.66 4.61
N SER A 45 -8.09 7.58 5.83
CA SER A 45 -7.31 7.81 7.05
C SER A 45 -6.25 6.73 7.26
N LEU A 46 -6.63 5.46 7.12
CA LEU A 46 -5.72 4.32 7.25
C LEU A 46 -4.61 4.34 6.19
N HIS A 47 -4.97 4.61 4.94
CA HIS A 47 -3.99 4.71 3.86
C HIS A 47 -3.12 5.97 3.94
N ALA A 48 -3.60 7.05 4.57
CA ALA A 48 -2.77 8.23 4.84
C ALA A 48 -1.64 7.90 5.82
N LEU A 49 -1.92 7.17 6.90
CA LEU A 49 -0.89 6.68 7.83
C LEU A 49 0.12 5.78 7.10
N LEU A 50 -0.37 4.84 6.28
CA LEU A 50 0.51 3.97 5.52
C LEU A 50 1.46 4.78 4.61
N ASN A 51 0.95 5.77 3.91
CA ASN A 51 1.77 6.62 3.05
C ASN A 51 2.77 7.48 3.84
N GLU A 52 2.42 7.96 5.03
CA GLU A 52 3.39 8.63 5.91
C GLU A 52 4.56 7.70 6.30
N LEU A 53 4.26 6.45 6.66
CA LEU A 53 5.30 5.48 7.01
C LEU A 53 6.17 5.11 5.79
N ASN A 54 5.57 5.00 4.61
CA ASN A 54 6.31 4.79 3.36
C ASN A 54 7.24 5.97 3.04
N ASP A 55 6.80 7.21 3.26
CA ASP A 55 7.61 8.40 3.01
C ASP A 55 8.82 8.48 3.94
N VAL A 56 8.72 7.98 5.18
CA VAL A 56 9.90 7.83 6.04
C VAL A 56 10.96 6.96 5.38
N ILE A 57 10.56 5.86 4.73
CA ILE A 57 11.48 4.98 4.01
C ILE A 57 11.97 5.65 2.73
N ALA A 58 11.09 6.28 1.94
CA ALA A 58 11.44 6.84 0.64
C ALA A 58 12.35 8.08 0.74
N GLU A 59 12.08 8.97 1.69
CA GLU A 59 12.70 10.30 1.73
C GLU A 59 13.92 10.39 2.67
N CYS A 60 14.02 9.52 3.67
CA CYS A 60 15.13 9.58 4.62
C CYS A 60 16.35 8.82 4.07
N SER A 61 17.38 9.57 3.68
CA SER A 61 18.68 8.98 3.32
C SER A 61 19.50 8.55 4.55
N ASP A 62 19.34 9.25 5.68
CA ASP A 62 20.00 8.90 6.94
C ASP A 62 19.14 7.88 7.74
N PRO A 63 19.70 6.70 8.08
CA PRO A 63 18.98 5.67 8.84
C PRO A 63 18.62 6.09 10.28
N GLY A 64 19.45 6.94 10.90
CA GLY A 64 19.17 7.47 12.24
C GLY A 64 17.94 8.37 12.23
N VAL A 65 17.85 9.26 11.24
CA VAL A 65 16.68 10.11 11.01
C VAL A 65 15.43 9.28 10.73
N ALA A 66 15.54 8.23 9.90
CA ALA A 66 14.42 7.32 9.63
C ALA A 66 13.89 6.67 10.92
N ARG A 67 14.78 6.12 11.76
CA ARG A 67 14.41 5.52 13.06
C ARG A 67 13.77 6.53 14.00
N MET A 68 14.31 7.74 14.09
CA MET A 68 13.72 8.80 14.92
C MET A 68 12.31 9.17 14.46
N LYS A 69 12.07 9.24 13.14
CA LYS A 69 10.72 9.50 12.60
C LYS A 69 9.75 8.34 12.89
N LEU A 70 10.19 7.09 12.75
CA LEU A 70 9.36 5.93 13.11
C LEU A 70 9.04 5.91 14.61
N GLN A 71 10.02 6.23 15.47
CA GLN A 71 9.79 6.37 16.91
C GLN A 71 8.78 7.49 17.20
N TRP A 72 8.89 8.64 16.53
CA TRP A 72 7.91 9.71 16.66
C TRP A 72 6.49 9.25 16.27
N TRP A 73 6.38 8.41 15.23
CA TRP A 73 5.10 7.80 14.87
C TRP A 73 4.56 6.86 15.95
N GLN A 74 5.41 6.07 16.63
CA GLN A 74 4.99 5.25 17.77
C GLN A 74 4.41 6.12 18.91
N GLU A 75 5.09 7.21 19.27
CA GLU A 75 4.60 8.16 20.27
C GLU A 75 3.29 8.84 19.83
N GLU A 76 3.13 9.11 18.53
CA GLU A 76 1.91 9.70 17.99
C GLU A 76 0.73 8.72 18.01
N ILE A 77 0.99 7.42 17.80
CA ILE A 77 -0.01 6.38 18.02
C ILE A 77 -0.37 6.30 19.51
N GLU A 78 0.58 6.38 20.44
CA GLU A 78 0.25 6.47 21.87
C GLU A 78 -0.66 7.67 22.18
N ARG A 79 -0.35 8.85 21.62
CA ARG A 79 -1.20 10.05 21.74
C ARG A 79 -2.59 9.82 21.18
N LEU A 80 -2.73 9.18 20.01
CA LEU A 80 -4.03 8.82 19.43
C LEU A 80 -4.90 8.02 20.42
N PHE A 81 -4.34 6.97 21.02
CA PHE A 81 -5.08 6.12 21.96
C PHE A 81 -5.34 6.78 23.33
N ASN A 82 -4.65 7.88 23.64
CA ASN A 82 -4.90 8.72 24.80
C ASN A 82 -5.83 9.92 24.51
N ASN A 83 -6.40 10.00 23.30
CA ASN A 83 -7.22 11.13 22.82
C ASN A 83 -6.47 12.47 22.71
N GLU A 84 -5.15 12.42 22.52
CA GLU A 84 -4.27 13.58 22.41
C GLU A 84 -3.64 13.71 21.01
N ALA A 85 -4.32 13.22 19.97
CA ALA A 85 -3.80 13.20 18.60
C ALA A 85 -3.38 14.60 18.10
N ARG A 86 -2.16 14.70 17.57
CA ARG A 86 -1.56 15.96 17.10
C ARG A 86 -1.43 15.99 15.58
N HIS A 87 -1.11 14.88 14.96
CA HIS A 87 -0.97 14.80 13.52
C HIS A 87 -2.35 14.85 12.83
N PRO A 88 -2.50 15.50 11.66
CA PRO A 88 -3.76 15.48 10.91
C PRO A 88 -4.32 14.08 10.68
N VAL A 89 -3.44 13.12 10.35
CA VAL A 89 -3.83 11.72 10.13
C VAL A 89 -4.43 11.08 11.38
N THR A 90 -3.77 11.20 12.53
CA THR A 90 -4.25 10.59 13.78
C THR A 90 -5.48 11.32 14.32
N ARG A 91 -5.60 12.64 14.13
CA ARG A 91 -6.83 13.37 14.45
C ARG A 91 -8.01 12.84 13.65
N GLN A 92 -7.83 12.64 12.34
CA GLN A 92 -8.88 12.06 11.51
C GLN A 92 -9.24 10.65 11.96
N MET A 93 -8.24 9.83 12.29
CA MET A 93 -8.47 8.48 12.82
C MET A 93 -9.26 8.47 14.12
N GLN A 94 -8.97 9.42 15.02
CA GLN A 94 -9.67 9.56 16.30
C GLN A 94 -11.19 9.79 16.11
N GLU A 95 -11.58 10.40 14.99
CA GLU A 95 -12.97 10.70 14.68
C GLU A 95 -13.70 9.57 13.96
N CYS A 96 -13.00 8.81 13.10
CA CYS A 96 -13.65 7.84 12.23
C CYS A 96 -13.41 6.38 12.59
N LEU A 97 -12.38 6.06 13.37
CA LEU A 97 -12.04 4.68 13.74
C LEU A 97 -12.60 4.29 15.10
N LYS A 98 -12.94 3.01 15.25
CA LYS A 98 -13.11 2.40 16.57
C LYS A 98 -11.72 2.10 17.13
N LEU A 99 -11.28 2.91 18.08
CA LEU A 99 -10.02 2.74 18.79
C LEU A 99 -10.16 1.71 19.91
N ASP A 100 -9.43 0.61 19.83
CA ASP A 100 -9.33 -0.41 20.89
C ASP A 100 -7.89 -0.96 21.02
N ALA A 101 -7.63 -1.71 22.10
CA ALA A 101 -6.30 -2.24 22.37
C ALA A 101 -5.75 -3.14 21.23
N PRO A 102 -6.55 -4.01 20.57
CA PRO A 102 -6.11 -4.73 19.38
C PRO A 102 -5.61 -3.80 18.25
N LEU A 103 -6.37 -2.74 17.91
CA LEU A 103 -5.94 -1.80 16.87
C LEU A 103 -4.63 -1.10 17.26
N LYS A 104 -4.47 -0.71 18.53
CA LYS A 104 -3.20 -0.12 19.02
C LYS A 104 -2.03 -1.06 18.79
N SER A 105 -2.17 -2.30 19.24
CA SER A 105 -1.13 -3.32 19.06
C SER A 105 -0.80 -3.56 17.59
N THR A 106 -1.79 -3.49 16.70
CA THR A 106 -1.54 -3.56 15.25
C THR A 106 -0.71 -2.38 14.77
N PHE A 107 -1.04 -1.13 15.13
CA PHE A 107 -0.26 0.03 14.69
C PHE A 107 1.16 0.03 15.24
N ASP A 108 1.34 -0.31 16.52
CA ASP A 108 2.67 -0.43 17.14
C ASP A 108 3.53 -1.45 16.38
N SER A 109 2.96 -2.63 16.11
CA SER A 109 3.62 -3.70 15.34
C SER A 109 3.96 -3.25 13.91
N VAL A 110 3.01 -2.62 13.20
CA VAL A 110 3.25 -2.12 11.83
C VAL A 110 4.46 -1.17 11.81
N ILE A 111 4.51 -0.19 12.73
CA ILE A 111 5.61 0.77 12.78
C ILE A 111 6.94 0.09 13.15
N GLU A 112 6.91 -0.88 14.07
CA GLU A 112 8.07 -1.70 14.39
C GLU A 112 8.59 -2.43 13.14
N PHE A 113 7.70 -3.12 12.41
CA PHE A 113 8.06 -3.85 11.19
C PHE A 113 8.57 -2.93 10.07
N PHE A 114 8.13 -1.67 10.01
CA PHE A 114 8.66 -0.68 9.07
C PHE A 114 10.18 -0.45 9.23
N ASN A 115 10.76 -0.67 10.41
CA ASN A 115 12.21 -0.57 10.62
C ASN A 115 13.00 -1.55 9.73
N HIS A 116 12.43 -2.70 9.38
CA HIS A 116 13.10 -3.67 8.49
C HIS A 116 13.34 -3.09 7.09
N PHE A 117 12.51 -2.16 6.62
CA PHE A 117 12.64 -1.56 5.29
C PHE A 117 13.70 -0.46 5.20
N ILE A 118 14.24 0.02 6.34
CA ILE A 118 15.37 0.96 6.34
C ILE A 118 16.61 0.32 5.68
N PHE A 119 16.82 -0.97 5.92
CA PHE A 119 17.95 -1.75 5.40
C PHE A 119 17.55 -3.16 4.97
N ILE A 120 16.48 -3.27 4.18
CA ILE A 120 16.03 -4.58 3.71
C ILE A 120 17.07 -5.18 2.76
N LYS A 121 17.74 -6.24 3.20
CA LYS A 121 18.69 -6.98 2.37
C LYS A 121 17.94 -7.90 1.42
N GLN A 122 18.56 -8.16 0.26
CA GLN A 122 18.09 -9.19 -0.65
C GLN A 122 17.96 -10.52 0.09
N THR A 123 16.81 -11.18 -0.08
CA THR A 123 16.51 -12.51 0.48
C THR A 123 16.43 -13.55 -0.62
N ASP A 124 16.42 -14.85 -0.29
CA ASP A 124 16.31 -15.90 -1.30
C ASP A 124 14.88 -16.18 -1.79
N SER A 125 13.85 -15.74 -1.06
CA SER A 125 12.46 -16.11 -1.31
C SER A 125 11.51 -14.93 -1.34
N LEU A 126 10.65 -14.89 -2.37
CA LEU A 126 9.56 -13.93 -2.48
C LEU A 126 8.63 -13.98 -1.27
N GLU A 127 8.38 -15.16 -0.71
CA GLU A 127 7.49 -15.33 0.45
C GLU A 127 8.00 -14.60 1.69
N THR A 128 9.33 -14.51 1.86
CA THR A 128 9.90 -13.80 3.02
C THR A 128 9.58 -12.31 2.94
N ILE A 129 9.70 -11.74 1.75
CA ILE A 129 9.46 -10.31 1.51
C ILE A 129 7.96 -10.01 1.54
N LEU A 130 7.14 -10.86 0.92
CA LEU A 130 5.69 -10.74 1.01
C LEU A 130 5.20 -10.87 2.46
N SER A 131 5.82 -11.72 3.28
CA SER A 131 5.52 -11.81 4.72
C SER A 131 5.79 -10.49 5.46
N LEU A 132 6.92 -9.84 5.18
CA LEU A 132 7.21 -8.49 5.74
C LEU A 132 6.17 -7.46 5.31
N PHE A 133 5.75 -7.47 4.04
CA PHE A 133 4.68 -6.60 3.56
C PHE A 133 3.31 -6.96 4.17
N LYS A 134 3.05 -8.25 4.46
CA LYS A 134 1.83 -8.68 5.19
C LYS A 134 1.82 -8.15 6.62
N SER A 135 2.97 -8.08 7.30
CA SER A 135 3.10 -7.52 8.66
C SER A 135 3.07 -5.98 8.71
N THR A 136 3.07 -5.32 7.56
CA THR A 136 2.99 -3.85 7.45
C THR A 136 1.73 -3.43 6.68
N THR A 137 1.84 -3.24 5.38
CA THR A 137 0.72 -2.81 4.52
C THR A 137 -0.46 -3.78 4.57
N GLY A 138 -0.20 -5.09 4.64
CA GLY A 138 -1.26 -6.08 4.77
C GLY A 138 -2.10 -5.87 6.03
N GLU A 139 -1.50 -5.50 7.16
CA GLU A 139 -2.25 -5.18 8.38
C GLU A 139 -3.13 -3.94 8.21
N ILE A 140 -2.66 -2.92 7.50
CA ILE A 140 -3.48 -1.73 7.23
C ILE A 140 -4.72 -2.10 6.40
N TRP A 141 -4.57 -2.95 5.39
CA TRP A 141 -5.68 -3.47 4.59
C TRP A 141 -6.63 -4.35 5.40
N TYR A 142 -6.08 -5.21 6.27
CA TYR A 142 -6.86 -5.98 7.23
C TYR A 142 -7.71 -5.06 8.10
N GLN A 143 -7.11 -3.99 8.66
CA GLN A 143 -7.81 -3.05 9.54
C GLN A 143 -8.86 -2.23 8.79
N SER A 144 -8.62 -1.89 7.53
CA SER A 144 -9.65 -1.30 6.67
C SER A 144 -10.88 -2.21 6.61
N ALA A 145 -10.75 -3.47 6.20
CA ALA A 145 -11.88 -4.39 6.14
C ALA A 145 -12.54 -4.63 7.51
N GLN A 146 -11.74 -4.72 8.58
CA GLN A 146 -12.22 -4.92 9.94
C GLN A 146 -13.03 -3.72 10.48
N GLN A 147 -12.61 -2.49 10.19
CA GLN A 147 -13.29 -1.26 10.64
C GLN A 147 -14.58 -1.00 9.85
N LEU A 148 -14.66 -1.50 8.61
CA LEU A 148 -15.84 -1.36 7.76
C LEU A 148 -16.98 -2.33 8.10
N SER A 149 -16.74 -3.31 8.97
CA SER A 149 -17.69 -4.39 9.27
C SER A 149 -17.97 -4.58 10.75
N SER A 150 -19.23 -4.84 11.08
CA SER A 150 -19.66 -5.36 12.38
C SER A 150 -19.59 -6.89 12.47
N GLU A 151 -19.41 -7.58 11.35
CA GLU A 151 -19.42 -9.05 11.25
C GLU A 151 -18.01 -9.64 11.11
N LYS A 152 -17.77 -10.76 11.79
CA LYS A 152 -16.46 -11.46 11.90
C LYS A 152 -16.08 -12.32 10.68
N THR A 153 -16.86 -12.29 9.60
CA THR A 153 -16.84 -13.32 8.55
C THR A 153 -16.09 -12.91 7.28
N HIS A 154 -15.42 -11.76 7.26
CA HIS A 154 -14.65 -11.36 6.08
C HIS A 154 -13.48 -12.32 5.83
N PRO A 155 -13.11 -12.56 4.56
CA PRO A 155 -11.87 -13.23 4.18
C PRO A 155 -10.64 -12.33 4.46
N LEU A 156 -10.48 -11.93 5.72
CA LEU A 156 -9.50 -10.93 6.16
C LEU A 156 -8.06 -11.35 5.87
N LYS A 157 -7.79 -12.66 5.88
CA LYS A 157 -6.50 -13.22 5.47
C LYS A 157 -6.18 -12.84 4.01
N THR A 158 -7.15 -12.98 3.13
CA THR A 158 -7.02 -12.73 1.70
C THR A 158 -6.94 -11.23 1.41
N VAL A 159 -7.68 -10.41 2.16
CA VAL A 159 -7.52 -8.94 2.13
C VAL A 159 -6.10 -8.53 2.53
N LYS A 160 -5.56 -9.11 3.61
CA LYS A 160 -4.19 -8.86 4.09
C LYS A 160 -3.13 -9.28 3.07
N GLU A 161 -3.30 -10.46 2.45
CA GLU A 161 -2.45 -10.95 1.37
C GLU A 161 -2.46 -10.01 0.17
N MET A 162 -3.63 -9.53 -0.20
CA MET A 162 -3.77 -8.64 -1.33
C MET A 162 -3.13 -7.27 -1.09
N GLY A 163 -3.27 -6.71 0.12
CA GLY A 163 -2.58 -5.49 0.50
C GLY A 163 -1.06 -5.60 0.36
N ALA A 164 -0.49 -6.73 0.79
CA ALA A 164 0.94 -7.00 0.64
C ALA A 164 1.35 -7.13 -0.84
N LEU A 165 0.60 -7.86 -1.66
CA LEU A 165 0.89 -8.04 -3.09
C LEU A 165 0.85 -6.71 -3.85
N ILE A 166 -0.22 -5.93 -3.68
CA ILE A 166 -0.40 -4.64 -4.35
C ILE A 166 0.73 -3.69 -3.95
N HIS A 167 1.09 -3.66 -2.67
CA HIS A 167 2.15 -2.80 -2.20
C HIS A 167 3.53 -3.24 -2.70
N PHE A 168 3.83 -4.55 -2.73
CA PHE A 168 5.05 -5.07 -3.31
C PHE A 168 5.20 -4.62 -4.78
N ILE A 169 4.14 -4.74 -5.59
CA ILE A 169 4.16 -4.32 -7.00
C ILE A 169 4.38 -2.81 -7.13
N ASN A 170 3.77 -2.00 -6.26
CA ASN A 170 4.05 -0.57 -6.22
C ASN A 170 5.52 -0.26 -5.89
N CYS A 171 6.13 -1.01 -4.96
CA CYS A 171 7.54 -0.86 -4.63
C CYS A 171 8.47 -1.27 -5.79
N LEU A 172 8.07 -2.24 -6.63
CA LEU A 172 8.82 -2.59 -7.84
C LEU A 172 8.99 -1.40 -8.81
N GLN A 173 8.01 -0.51 -8.85
CA GLN A 173 8.03 0.70 -9.69
C GLN A 173 8.79 1.88 -9.03
N GLN A 174 9.39 1.65 -7.86
CA GLN A 174 10.18 2.63 -7.12
C GLN A 174 11.62 2.13 -6.89
N PRO A 175 12.39 1.90 -7.98
CA PRO A 175 13.69 1.25 -7.88
C PRO A 175 14.68 2.04 -7.02
N ARG A 176 14.62 3.37 -7.04
CA ARG A 176 15.50 4.22 -6.20
C ARG A 176 15.31 3.97 -4.71
N THR A 177 14.10 3.60 -4.29
CA THR A 177 13.79 3.31 -2.88
C THR A 177 14.08 1.86 -2.53
N TYR A 178 13.61 0.90 -3.34
CA TYR A 178 13.55 -0.51 -2.93
C TYR A 178 14.46 -1.46 -3.72
N ILE A 179 15.17 -0.96 -4.74
CA ILE A 179 16.03 -1.75 -5.62
C ILE A 179 17.35 -0.98 -5.78
N ASN A 180 18.19 -0.99 -4.74
CA ASN A 180 19.49 -0.33 -4.70
C ASN A 180 20.45 -1.10 -3.77
N GLU A 181 21.67 -0.60 -3.61
CA GLU A 181 22.72 -1.23 -2.80
C GLU A 181 22.35 -1.41 -1.32
N THR A 182 21.56 -0.49 -0.77
CA THR A 182 21.18 -0.49 0.66
C THR A 182 19.89 -1.25 0.93
N ARG A 183 19.00 -1.34 -0.07
CA ARG A 183 17.66 -1.88 0.01
C ARG A 183 17.33 -2.65 -1.25
N CYS A 184 17.07 -3.95 -1.11
CA CYS A 184 16.71 -4.79 -2.25
C CYS A 184 15.57 -5.74 -1.88
N ILE A 185 14.39 -5.48 -2.46
CA ILE A 185 13.18 -6.31 -2.29
C ILE A 185 13.03 -7.39 -3.36
N ILE A 186 13.99 -7.53 -4.27
CA ILE A 186 13.95 -8.56 -5.32
C ILE A 186 14.67 -9.79 -4.81
N PRO A 187 14.04 -10.97 -4.76
CA PRO A 187 14.72 -12.17 -4.27
C PRO A 187 15.89 -12.60 -5.15
N ALA A 188 16.94 -13.16 -4.53
CA ALA A 188 18.13 -13.67 -5.23
C ALA A 188 17.81 -14.81 -6.21
N SER A 189 16.71 -15.53 -6.00
CA SER A 189 16.20 -16.56 -6.90
C SER A 189 15.76 -16.03 -8.27
N TYR A 190 15.43 -14.74 -8.38
CA TYR A 190 15.12 -14.09 -9.66
C TYR A 190 16.35 -13.45 -10.29
N ILE A 191 17.16 -12.75 -9.49
CA ILE A 191 18.39 -12.10 -9.95
C ILE A 191 19.37 -11.89 -8.80
N SER A 192 20.65 -12.18 -9.05
CA SER A 192 21.72 -11.91 -8.07
C SER A 192 21.91 -10.41 -7.86
N ASN A 193 22.37 -10.01 -6.67
CA ASN A 193 22.66 -8.59 -6.40
C ASN A 193 23.67 -8.01 -7.40
N ALA A 194 24.69 -8.79 -7.79
CA ALA A 194 25.70 -8.35 -8.75
C ALA A 194 25.08 -8.06 -10.13
N ASP A 195 24.23 -8.96 -10.62
CA ASP A 195 23.55 -8.78 -11.91
C ASP A 195 22.55 -7.62 -11.86
N LEU A 196 21.88 -7.42 -10.73
CA LEU A 196 20.97 -6.32 -10.51
C LEU A 196 21.69 -4.96 -10.57
N LEU A 197 22.85 -4.83 -9.91
CA LEU A 197 23.68 -3.62 -9.98
C LEU A 197 24.20 -3.40 -11.41
N ASN A 198 24.62 -4.46 -12.10
CA ASN A 198 25.03 -4.39 -13.50
C ASN A 198 23.90 -3.87 -14.42
N LEU A 199 22.65 -4.27 -14.17
CA LEU A 199 21.48 -3.78 -14.91
C LEU A 199 21.18 -2.29 -14.70
N GLN A 200 21.59 -1.73 -13.57
CA GLN A 200 21.41 -0.31 -13.30
C GLN A 200 22.41 0.56 -14.06
N ILE A 201 23.62 0.03 -14.30
CA ILE A 201 24.74 0.74 -14.93
C ILE A 201 24.73 0.55 -16.45
N ASN A 202 24.45 -0.66 -16.95
CA ASN A 202 24.56 -0.97 -18.37
C ASN A 202 23.33 -0.52 -19.16
N THR A 203 23.53 0.36 -20.15
CA THR A 203 22.48 0.89 -21.02
C THR A 203 22.20 0.01 -22.23
N SER A 204 23.17 -0.78 -22.68
CA SER A 204 23.03 -1.62 -23.87
C SER A 204 22.17 -2.84 -23.55
N ASN A 205 21.08 -3.06 -24.32
CA ASN A 205 20.12 -4.16 -24.14
C ASN A 205 19.38 -4.20 -22.78
N LYS A 206 19.36 -3.08 -22.04
CA LYS A 206 18.74 -2.99 -20.71
C LYS A 206 17.29 -3.49 -20.69
N LEU A 207 16.47 -3.10 -21.67
CA LEU A 207 15.06 -3.53 -21.77
C LEU A 207 14.92 -5.04 -21.97
N THR A 208 15.74 -5.65 -22.82
CA THR A 208 15.71 -7.09 -23.08
C THR A 208 16.01 -7.89 -21.82
N ILE A 209 17.03 -7.48 -21.05
CA ILE A 209 17.42 -8.18 -19.83
C ILE A 209 16.39 -7.94 -18.72
N GLN A 210 15.90 -6.71 -18.55
CA GLN A 210 14.81 -6.41 -17.61
C GLN A 210 13.58 -7.28 -17.89
N LYS A 211 13.18 -7.41 -19.16
CA LYS A 211 12.08 -8.28 -19.56
C LYS A 211 12.33 -9.73 -19.15
N GLN A 212 13.51 -10.27 -19.41
CA GLN A 212 13.86 -11.65 -19.05
C GLN A 212 13.81 -11.89 -17.53
N VAL A 213 14.27 -10.93 -16.73
CA VAL A 213 14.37 -11.05 -15.27
C VAL A 213 13.03 -10.83 -14.58
N PHE A 214 12.30 -9.78 -14.95
CA PHE A 214 11.12 -9.34 -14.21
C PHE A 214 9.81 -9.94 -14.72
N SER A 215 9.74 -10.43 -15.97
CA SER A 215 8.50 -11.04 -16.48
C SER A 215 8.04 -12.24 -15.63
N PRO A 216 8.90 -13.20 -15.24
CA PRO A 216 8.48 -14.32 -14.39
C PRO A 216 7.91 -13.87 -13.04
N LEU A 217 8.54 -12.87 -12.42
CA LEU A 217 8.08 -12.29 -11.15
C LEU A 217 6.70 -11.63 -11.31
N LEU A 218 6.52 -10.78 -12.33
CA LEU A 218 5.24 -10.11 -12.57
C LEU A 218 4.11 -11.07 -12.95
N ILE A 219 4.42 -12.15 -13.69
CA ILE A 219 3.45 -13.19 -14.03
C ILE A 219 2.99 -13.92 -12.76
N ASP A 220 3.91 -14.30 -11.86
CA ASP A 220 3.57 -14.93 -10.57
C ASP A 220 2.70 -13.99 -9.71
N LEU A 221 3.13 -12.74 -9.52
CA LEU A 221 2.38 -11.75 -8.74
C LEU A 221 0.98 -11.50 -9.31
N LYS A 222 0.84 -11.39 -10.63
CA LYS A 222 -0.45 -11.22 -11.28
C LYS A 222 -1.34 -12.44 -11.10
N ALA A 223 -0.81 -13.66 -11.20
CA ALA A 223 -1.57 -14.88 -10.96
C ALA A 223 -2.14 -14.92 -9.53
N ARG A 224 -1.32 -14.56 -8.54
CA ARG A 224 -1.76 -14.44 -7.13
C ARG A 224 -2.84 -13.39 -6.94
N LEU A 225 -2.72 -12.22 -7.57
CA LEU A 225 -3.79 -11.21 -7.58
C LEU A 225 -5.09 -11.77 -8.18
N ASP A 226 -5.01 -12.51 -9.28
CA ASP A 226 -6.17 -13.10 -9.92
C ASP A 226 -6.84 -14.18 -9.06
N ASP A 227 -6.07 -14.95 -8.29
CA ASP A 227 -6.61 -15.94 -7.37
C ASP A 227 -7.26 -15.30 -6.14
N SER A 228 -6.61 -14.31 -5.50
CA SER A 228 -7.22 -13.54 -4.41
C SER A 228 -8.52 -12.86 -4.85
N TYR A 229 -8.58 -12.33 -6.08
CA TYR A 229 -9.80 -11.72 -6.61
C TYR A 229 -10.95 -12.72 -6.73
N LYS A 230 -10.69 -13.92 -7.25
CA LYS A 230 -11.72 -14.97 -7.39
C LYS A 230 -12.29 -15.33 -6.03
N GLU A 231 -11.43 -15.50 -5.02
CA GLU A 231 -11.84 -15.82 -3.66
C GLU A 231 -12.71 -14.71 -3.06
N LEU A 232 -12.23 -13.46 -3.09
CA LEU A 232 -12.95 -12.32 -2.51
C LEU A 232 -14.28 -12.01 -3.23
N LYS A 233 -14.34 -12.24 -4.55
CA LYS A 233 -15.55 -12.00 -5.35
C LYS A 233 -16.70 -12.92 -4.95
N ILE A 234 -16.43 -14.15 -4.51
CA ILE A 234 -17.46 -15.13 -4.13
C ILE A 234 -18.28 -14.64 -2.93
N GLU A 235 -17.65 -13.92 -2.00
CA GLU A 235 -18.28 -13.41 -0.78
C GLU A 235 -19.35 -12.32 -1.05
N LYS A 236 -19.38 -11.73 -2.26
CA LYS A 236 -20.33 -10.66 -2.67
C LYS A 236 -20.47 -9.55 -1.62
N ASN A 237 -19.36 -9.21 -0.96
CA ASN A 237 -19.37 -8.26 0.13
C ASN A 237 -19.20 -6.82 -0.37
N LYS A 238 -20.22 -5.99 -0.21
CA LYS A 238 -20.19 -4.57 -0.61
C LYS A 238 -19.09 -3.76 0.09
N HIS A 239 -18.65 -4.17 1.28
CA HIS A 239 -17.60 -3.48 2.05
C HIS A 239 -16.19 -3.77 1.50
N LEU A 240 -16.03 -4.78 0.66
CA LEU A 240 -14.77 -5.15 0.01
C LEU A 240 -14.71 -4.67 -1.45
N GLN A 241 -15.63 -3.81 -1.89
CA GLN A 241 -15.66 -3.35 -3.28
C GLN A 241 -14.41 -2.54 -3.66
N HIS A 242 -13.90 -1.67 -2.78
CA HIS A 242 -12.65 -0.95 -3.04
C HIS A 242 -11.47 -1.92 -3.17
N VAL A 243 -11.45 -2.99 -2.36
CA VAL A 243 -10.44 -4.05 -2.38
C VAL A 243 -10.44 -4.78 -3.74
N LEU A 244 -11.62 -5.14 -4.25
CA LEU A 244 -11.78 -5.74 -5.58
C LEU A 244 -11.36 -4.80 -6.72
N ILE A 245 -11.73 -3.51 -6.65
CA ILE A 245 -11.35 -2.53 -7.66
C ILE A 245 -9.82 -2.32 -7.68
N MET A 246 -9.20 -2.12 -6.52
CA MET A 246 -7.74 -1.98 -6.39
C MET A 246 -7.01 -3.17 -7.02
N ASN A 247 -7.51 -4.39 -6.77
CA ASN A 247 -6.95 -5.58 -7.38
C ASN A 247 -7.01 -5.55 -8.91
N ARG A 248 -8.16 -5.21 -9.49
CA ARG A 248 -8.33 -5.16 -10.96
C ARG A 248 -7.47 -4.06 -11.58
N LEU A 249 -7.34 -2.91 -10.93
CA LEU A 249 -6.42 -1.85 -11.33
C LEU A 249 -4.96 -2.32 -11.31
N MET A 250 -4.54 -3.00 -10.24
CA MET A 250 -3.18 -3.51 -10.12
C MET A 250 -2.89 -4.63 -11.12
N SER A 251 -3.82 -5.59 -11.29
CA SER A 251 -3.71 -6.66 -12.29
C SER A 251 -3.57 -6.08 -13.70
N LYS A 252 -4.33 -5.02 -14.03
CA LYS A 252 -4.18 -4.32 -15.31
C LYS A 252 -2.87 -3.52 -15.40
N THR A 253 -2.38 -2.97 -14.30
CA THR A 253 -1.06 -2.31 -14.27
C THR A 253 0.06 -3.32 -14.54
N CYS A 254 -0.02 -4.53 -13.99
CA CYS A 254 0.91 -5.62 -14.33
C CYS A 254 0.92 -5.94 -15.83
N ASP A 255 -0.25 -5.97 -16.49
CA ASP A 255 -0.30 -6.16 -17.95
C ASP A 255 0.49 -5.06 -18.69
N GLU A 256 0.30 -3.79 -18.31
CA GLU A 256 1.01 -2.68 -18.96
C GLU A 256 2.51 -2.74 -18.72
N ILE A 257 2.94 -3.13 -17.52
CA ILE A 257 4.37 -3.33 -17.22
C ILE A 257 4.96 -4.45 -18.07
N LEU A 258 4.23 -5.56 -18.24
CA LEU A 258 4.66 -6.67 -19.12
C LEU A 258 4.75 -6.25 -20.59
N ILE A 259 3.76 -5.47 -21.08
CA ILE A 259 3.71 -4.95 -22.45
C ILE A 259 4.87 -3.98 -22.72
N ASP A 260 5.20 -3.11 -21.77
CA ASP A 260 6.33 -2.17 -21.86
C ASP A 260 7.71 -2.86 -21.74
N GLY A 261 7.75 -4.19 -21.63
CA GLY A 261 9.00 -4.95 -21.52
C GLY A 261 9.63 -4.87 -20.13
N CYS A 262 8.82 -4.65 -19.10
CA CYS A 262 9.24 -4.58 -17.69
C CYS A 262 10.29 -3.50 -17.41
N ASN A 263 10.10 -2.28 -17.94
CA ASN A 263 11.02 -1.15 -17.74
C ASN A 263 10.99 -0.55 -16.31
N LEU A 264 11.00 -1.40 -15.29
CA LEU A 264 10.87 -1.04 -13.87
C LEU A 264 12.02 -0.15 -13.36
N LEU A 265 13.22 -0.24 -13.97
CA LEU A 265 14.37 0.58 -13.62
C LEU A 265 14.42 1.93 -14.38
N GLY A 266 13.44 2.22 -15.24
CA GLY A 266 13.47 3.37 -16.15
C GLY A 266 12.25 4.29 -16.03
N ALA A 267 11.06 3.74 -15.94
CA ALA A 267 9.83 4.53 -15.91
C ALA A 267 8.79 3.92 -14.95
N HIS A 268 7.98 4.80 -14.36
CA HIS A 268 6.78 4.40 -13.63
C HIS A 268 5.61 4.24 -14.61
N ILE A 269 4.89 3.13 -14.51
CA ILE A 269 3.74 2.83 -15.36
C ILE A 269 2.46 3.07 -14.55
N SER A 270 1.54 3.83 -15.14
CA SER A 270 0.22 4.05 -14.57
C SER A 270 -0.84 3.98 -15.64
N LEU A 271 -2.01 3.46 -15.26
CA LEU A 271 -3.19 3.49 -16.11
C LEU A 271 -3.67 4.94 -16.28
N THR A 272 -4.23 5.27 -17.44
CA THR A 272 -4.81 6.61 -17.63
C THR A 272 -6.07 6.78 -16.76
N PRO A 273 -6.39 8.01 -16.33
CA PRO A 273 -7.60 8.32 -15.54
C PRO A 273 -8.88 7.68 -16.10
N PHE A 274 -9.08 7.75 -17.42
CA PHE A 274 -10.22 7.16 -18.09
C PHE A 274 -10.26 5.62 -18.00
N ARG A 275 -9.11 4.95 -18.18
CA ARG A 275 -9.01 3.49 -18.04
C ARG A 275 -9.29 3.05 -16.60
N LYS A 276 -8.78 3.79 -15.60
CA LYS A 276 -9.05 3.51 -14.18
C LYS A 276 -10.55 3.63 -13.87
N LEU A 277 -11.21 4.68 -14.37
CA LEU A 277 -12.65 4.87 -14.19
C LEU A 277 -13.47 3.73 -14.81
N ILE A 278 -13.13 3.30 -16.04
CA ILE A 278 -13.81 2.17 -16.70
C ILE A 278 -13.66 0.90 -15.87
N ILE A 279 -12.45 0.57 -15.43
CA ILE A 279 -12.19 -0.64 -14.63
C ILE A 279 -12.95 -0.58 -13.31
N ALA A 280 -12.85 0.54 -12.59
CA ALA A 280 -13.53 0.73 -11.32
C ALA A 280 -15.06 0.59 -11.46
N SER A 281 -15.64 1.21 -12.49
CA SER A 281 -17.07 1.16 -12.76
C SER A 281 -17.50 -0.27 -13.12
N TRP A 282 -16.77 -0.93 -14.03
CA TRP A 282 -17.10 -2.29 -14.45
C TRP A 282 -17.00 -3.28 -13.30
N THR A 283 -15.95 -3.19 -12.48
CA THR A 283 -15.83 -4.02 -11.27
C THR A 283 -16.98 -3.75 -10.31
N HIS A 284 -17.31 -2.50 -10.01
CA HIS A 284 -18.38 -2.19 -9.06
C HIS A 284 -19.75 -2.77 -9.46
N TYR A 285 -20.11 -2.74 -10.75
CA TYR A 285 -21.44 -3.18 -11.21
C TYR A 285 -21.51 -4.68 -11.58
N PHE A 286 -20.38 -5.34 -11.85
CA PHE A 286 -20.35 -6.72 -12.37
C PHE A 286 -19.49 -7.71 -11.54
N SER A 287 -18.95 -7.28 -10.39
CA SER A 287 -18.28 -8.16 -9.42
C SER A 287 -19.21 -8.67 -8.34
#